data_AF-A0A1F6VPZ6-F1
#
_entry.id   AF-A0A1F6VPZ6-F1
#
_cell.length_a   1.000
_cell.length_b   1.000
_cell.length_c   1.000
_cell.angle_alpha   90.00
_cell.angle_beta   90.00
_cell.angle_gamma   90.00
#
_symmetry.space_group_name_H-M   'P 1'
#
loop_
_entity.id
_entity.type
_entity.pdbx_description
1 polymer ?
#
loop_
_entity_poly.entity_id
_entity_poly.type
_entity_poly.pdbx_seq_one_letter_code
_entity_poly.pdbx_strand_id
1 'polypeptide(L)'
;MALRILASLLLLLSIIYMPFWLSVILALAAIVYFSFFWESVALFFLSDLLYGTSEARFLNIFFISTIISILFLTIIELLKKKIRISKE
;
A
#
# COMPACT_ATOMS: atom_id res chain seq x y z
N MET A 1 -6.74 -9.25 -14.39
CA MET A 1 -7.80 -8.55 -13.64
C MET A 1 -8.33 -9.35 -12.45
N ALA A 2 -8.79 -10.59 -12.62
CA ALA A 2 -9.31 -11.39 -11.49
C ALA A 2 -8.34 -11.49 -10.29
N LEU A 3 -7.06 -11.82 -10.52
CA LEU A 3 -6.05 -11.86 -9.46
C LEU A 3 -5.81 -10.52 -8.78
N ARG A 4 -5.94 -9.41 -9.52
CA ARG A 4 -5.77 -8.06 -8.99
C ARG A 4 -6.92 -7.72 -8.02
N ILE A 5 -8.15 -8.05 -8.41
CA ILE A 5 -9.34 -7.89 -7.57
C ILE A 5 -9.24 -8.77 -6.32
N LEU A 6 -8.83 -10.03 -6.47
CA LEU A 6 -8.62 -10.93 -5.33
C LEU A 6 -7.56 -10.39 -4.36
N ALA A 7 -6.45 -9.85 -4.87
CA ALA A 7 -5.43 -9.22 -4.04
C ALA A 7 -5.98 -7.98 -3.30
N SER A 8 -6.79 -7.15 -3.96
CA SER A 8 -7.45 -6.02 -3.31
C SER A 8 -8.44 -6.45 -2.22
N LEU A 9 -9.23 -7.49 -2.47
CA LEU A 9 -10.16 -8.05 -1.48
C LEU A 9 -9.42 -8.66 -0.28
N LEU A 10 -8.34 -9.39 -0.53
CA LEU A 10 -7.50 -9.96 0.50
C LEU A 10 -6.83 -8.86 1.35
N LEU A 11 -6.33 -7.81 0.72
CA LEU A 11 -5.76 -6.66 1.42
C LEU A 11 -6.81 -5.90 2.24
N LEU A 12 -8.02 -5.72 1.69
CA LEU A 12 -9.14 -5.12 2.43
C LEU A 12 -9.51 -5.94 3.67
N LEU A 13 -9.65 -7.26 3.52
CA LEU A 13 -9.89 -8.18 4.65
C LEU A 13 -8.77 -8.09 5.69
N SER A 14 -7.52 -7.98 5.23
CA SER A 14 -6.36 -7.82 6.12
C SER A 14 -6.43 -6.53 6.92
N ILE A 15 -6.80 -5.41 6.30
CA ILE A 15 -6.95 -4.11 6.97
C ILE A 15 -8.03 -4.15 8.05
N ILE A 16 -9.15 -4.85 7.80
CA ILE A 16 -10.29 -4.86 8.72
C ILE A 16 -10.07 -5.84 9.90
N TYR A 17 -9.50 -7.02 9.63
CA TYR A 17 -9.50 -8.13 10.60
C TYR A 17 -8.12 -8.56 11.08
N MET A 18 -7.05 -8.21 10.37
CA MET A 18 -5.71 -8.72 10.64
C MET A 18 -4.81 -7.61 11.22
N PRO A 19 -3.69 -7.98 11.87
CA PRO A 19 -2.73 -6.98 12.33
C PRO A 19 -2.20 -6.14 11.17
N PHE A 20 -2.08 -4.82 11.41
CA PHE A 20 -1.65 -3.81 10.43
C PHE A 20 -0.39 -4.20 9.65
N TRP A 21 0.59 -4.82 10.33
CA TRP A 21 1.84 -5.28 9.71
C TRP A 21 1.63 -6.25 8.55
N LEU A 22 0.62 -7.12 8.64
CA LEU A 22 0.30 -8.06 7.57
C LEU A 22 -0.24 -7.33 6.35
N SER A 23 -1.09 -6.31 6.55
CA SER A 23 -1.60 -5.45 5.47
C SER A 23 -0.46 -4.75 4.73
N VAL A 24 0.56 -4.26 5.46
CA VAL A 24 1.73 -3.62 4.85
C VAL A 24 2.51 -4.60 3.98
N ILE A 25 2.77 -5.82 4.48
CA ILE A 25 3.48 -6.86 3.72
C ILE A 25 2.69 -7.25 2.46
N LEU A 26 1.38 -7.45 2.59
CA LEU A 26 0.51 -7.79 1.46
C LEU A 26 0.47 -6.69 0.40
N ALA A 27 0.39 -5.43 0.81
CA ALA A 27 0.42 -4.31 -0.11
C ALA A 27 1.78 -4.17 -0.80
N LEU A 28 2.90 -4.34 -0.10
CA LEU A 28 4.22 -4.34 -0.72
C LEU A 28 4.36 -5.47 -1.75
N ALA A 29 3.91 -6.68 -1.41
CA ALA A 29 3.91 -7.80 -2.33
C ALA A 29 3.04 -7.52 -3.57
N ALA A 30 1.84 -6.96 -3.38
CA ALA A 30 0.95 -6.58 -4.47
C ALA A 30 1.53 -5.46 -5.34
N ILE A 31 2.13 -4.43 -4.74
CA ILE A 31 2.81 -3.35 -5.44
C ILE A 31 3.97 -3.90 -6.25
N VAL A 32 4.76 -4.86 -5.75
CA VAL A 32 5.85 -5.46 -6.52
C VAL A 32 5.32 -6.33 -7.66
N TYR A 33 4.31 -7.16 -7.39
CA TYR A 33 3.76 -8.13 -8.34
C TYR A 33 2.98 -7.49 -9.49
N PHE A 34 2.07 -6.54 -9.18
CA PHE A 34 1.27 -5.85 -10.19
C PHE A 34 1.97 -4.57 -10.67
N SER A 35 1.73 -4.19 -11.92
CA SER A 35 2.14 -2.87 -12.39
C SER A 35 1.16 -1.82 -11.87
N PHE A 36 1.69 -0.84 -11.13
CA PHE A 36 0.98 0.36 -10.70
C PHE A 36 -0.33 0.06 -9.93
N PHE A 37 -0.18 -0.53 -8.74
CA PHE A 37 -1.29 -0.96 -7.88
C PHE A 37 -1.80 0.16 -6.97
N TRP A 38 -2.63 1.07 -7.51
CA TRP A 38 -3.25 2.17 -6.74
C TRP A 38 -4.23 1.71 -5.68
N GLU A 39 -4.73 0.49 -5.79
CA GLU A 39 -5.67 -0.09 -4.85
C GLU A 39 -5.08 -0.17 -3.44
N SER A 40 -3.76 -0.34 -3.29
CA SER A 40 -3.11 -0.26 -1.98
C SER A 40 -3.23 1.14 -1.37
N VAL A 41 -3.02 2.21 -2.15
CA VAL A 41 -3.15 3.59 -1.67
C VAL A 41 -4.59 3.87 -1.24
N ALA A 42 -5.57 3.49 -2.07
CA ALA A 42 -6.98 3.67 -1.75
C ALA A 42 -7.39 2.89 -0.48
N LEU A 43 -6.89 1.67 -0.32
CA LEU A 43 -7.19 0.84 0.86
C LEU A 43 -6.48 1.33 2.12
N PHE A 44 -5.24 1.82 2.04
CA PHE A 44 -4.56 2.45 3.17
C PHE A 44 -5.15 3.81 3.54
N PHE A 45 -5.71 4.53 2.58
CA PHE A 45 -6.54 5.71 2.85
C PHE A 45 -7.80 5.33 3.62
N LEU A 46 -8.49 4.26 3.22
CA LEU A 46 -9.60 3.73 4.01
C LEU A 46 -9.14 3.30 5.41
N SER A 47 -7.97 2.67 5.54
CA SER A 47 -7.40 2.30 6.84
C SER A 47 -7.18 3.52 7.73
N ASP A 48 -6.64 4.62 7.20
CA ASP A 48 -6.47 5.86 7.97
C ASP A 48 -7.82 6.50 8.32
N LEU A 49 -8.84 6.37 7.48
CA LEU A 49 -10.19 6.84 7.83
C LEU A 49 -10.84 6.01 8.94
N LEU A 50 -10.58 4.70 8.97
CA LEU A 50 -11.16 3.77 9.95
C LEU A 50 -10.42 3.79 11.29
N TYR A 51 -9.09 3.87 11.24
CA TYR A 51 -8.21 3.67 12.40
C TYR A 51 -7.21 4.81 12.62
N GLY A 52 -7.20 5.83 11.75
CA GLY A 52 -6.28 6.95 11.88
C GLY A 52 -6.53 7.72 13.17
N THR A 53 -5.46 7.89 13.93
CA THR A 53 -5.46 8.71 15.14
C THR A 53 -4.26 9.63 15.10
N SER A 54 -4.47 10.91 15.44
CA SER A 54 -3.38 11.88 15.54
C SER A 54 -2.53 11.54 16.77
N GLU A 55 -1.42 10.86 16.56
CA GLU A 55 -0.43 10.63 17.61
C GLU A 55 0.70 11.67 17.55
N ALA A 56 1.15 12.13 18.72
CA ALA A 56 2.30 13.02 18.84
C ALA A 56 3.58 12.42 18.21
N ARG A 57 3.68 11.08 18.18
CA ARG A 57 4.80 10.34 17.57
C ARG A 57 4.86 10.52 16.05
N PHE A 58 3.73 10.79 15.41
CA PHE A 58 3.64 11.03 13.97
C PHE A 58 3.43 12.50 13.64
N LEU A 59 3.94 13.42 14.47
CA LEU A 59 3.79 14.87 14.28
C LEU A 59 2.31 15.31 14.19
N ASN A 60 1.39 14.56 14.80
CA ASN A 60 -0.06 14.74 14.69
C ASN A 60 -0.61 14.61 13.25
N ILE A 61 0.11 13.92 12.36
CA ILE A 61 -0.35 13.64 11.00
C ILE A 61 -1.36 12.49 11.02
N PHE A 62 -2.56 12.75 10.51
CA PHE A 62 -3.67 11.78 10.51
C PHE A 62 -3.52 10.70 9.43
N PHE A 63 -3.13 11.07 8.21
CA PHE A 63 -3.07 10.17 7.05
C PHE A 63 -1.69 9.53 6.83
N ILE A 64 -1.04 9.13 7.92
CA ILE A 64 0.35 8.67 7.85
C ILE A 64 0.50 7.41 6.99
N SER A 65 -0.43 6.46 7.08
CA SER A 65 -0.34 5.19 6.36
C SER A 65 -0.57 5.38 4.85
N THR A 66 -1.45 6.30 4.49
CA THR A 66 -1.69 6.73 3.11
C THR A 66 -0.44 7.35 2.50
N ILE A 67 0.19 8.29 3.22
CA ILE A 67 1.43 8.95 2.78
C ILE A 67 2.52 7.91 2.55
N ILE A 68 2.70 6.99 3.50
CA ILE A 68 3.68 5.90 3.40
C ILE A 68 3.37 4.99 2.20
N SER A 69 2.10 4.62 1.98
CA SER A 69 1.67 3.80 0.85
C SER A 69 1.96 4.47 -0.51
N ILE A 70 1.71 5.78 -0.63
CA ILE A 70 2.05 6.57 -1.83
C ILE A 70 3.56 6.58 -2.07
N LEU A 71 4.35 6.80 -1.01
CA LEU A 71 5.81 6.78 -1.10
C LEU A 71 6.32 5.43 -1.58
N PHE A 72 5.84 4.33 -1.00
CA PHE A 72 6.23 2.98 -1.41
C PHE A 72 5.84 2.68 -2.85
N LEU A 73 4.60 2.99 -3.26
CA LEU A 73 4.15 2.80 -4.63
C LEU A 73 5.06 3.55 -5.60
N THR A 74 5.37 4.82 -5.30
CA THR A 74 6.21 5.66 -6.15
C THR A 74 7.65 5.12 -6.24
N ILE A 75 8.27 4.82 -5.09
CA ILE A 75 9.66 4.32 -5.03
C ILE A 75 9.78 2.99 -5.79
N ILE A 76 8.89 2.04 -5.53
CA ILE A 76 8.95 0.71 -6.16
C ILE A 76 8.75 0.83 -7.67
N GLU A 77 7.81 1.66 -8.12
CA GLU A 77 7.57 1.84 -9.56
C GLU A 77 8.75 2.55 -10.25
N LEU A 78 9.41 3.50 -9.60
CA LEU A 78 10.66 4.08 -10.11
C LEU A 78 11.80 3.06 -10.20
N LEU A 79 11.94 2.19 -9.19
CA LEU A 79 12.93 1.11 -9.19
C LEU A 79 12.65 0.10 -10.30
N LYS A 80 11.39 -0.32 -10.48
CA LYS A 80 10.99 -1.21 -11.57
C LYS A 80 11.33 -0.63 -12.94
N LYS A 81 11.08 0.66 -13.15
CA LYS A 81 11.43 1.34 -14.40
C LYS A 81 12.93 1.26 -14.68
N LYS A 82 13.78 1.54 -13.69
CA LYS A 82 15.24 1.43 -13.83
C LYS A 82 15.71 0.01 -14.14
N ILE A 83 15.14 -0.99 -13.47
CA ILE A 83 15.50 -2.41 -13.70
C ILE A 83 15.09 -2.88 -15.10
N ARG A 84 13.93 -2.42 -15.59
CA ARG A 84 13.45 -2.79 -16.93
C ARG A 84 14.31 -2.18 -18.04
N ILE A 85 14.79 -0.95 -17.85
CA ILE A 85 15.69 -0.27 -18.79
C ILE A 85 17.07 -0.94 -18.82
N SER A 86 17.54 -1.53 -17.71
CA SER A 86 18.84 -2.21 -17.65
C SER A 86 18.88 -3.60 -18.32
N LYS A 87 17.74 -4.12 -18.81
CA LYS A 87 17.64 -5.43 -19.47
C LYS A 87 17.52 -5.34 -21.00
N GLU A 88 17.51 -4.12 -21.55
CA GLU A 88 17.67 -3.85 -23.00
C GLU A 88 19.12 -3.47 -23.31
#